data_AF-A0A3E4YL85-F1
#
_entry.id   AF-A0A3E4YL85-F1
#
_cell.length_a   1.000
_cell.length_b   1.000
_cell.length_c   1.000
_cell.angle_alpha   90.00
_cell.angle_beta   90.00
_cell.angle_gamma   90.00
#
_symmetry.space_group_name_H-M   'P 1'
#
loop_
_entity.id
_entity.type
_entity.pdbx_description
1 polymer ?
#
loop_
_entity_poly.entity_id
_entity_poly.type
_entity_poly.pdbx_seq_one_letter_code
_entity_poly.pdbx_strand_id
1 'polypeptide(L)'
;MYERISDIKNRQILVNKLKNKINKEIKIHRKNHNELYKYNDDKDYVVNQIIKEEFAMIKLKEYLDYEYSFMDYSIKYHDKDVVMYYIDIDLINIWLQDTFNFVNNYLDKVDEHNYNDILSILNDKYLGNEFTSVCDTVLYKEKNKNIKISININ
;
A
#
# COMPACT_ATOMS: atom_id res chain seq x y z
N MET A 1 -6.32 10.45 -11.39
CA MET A 1 -6.92 10.18 -12.73
C MET A 1 -8.42 9.97 -12.58
N TYR A 2 -9.23 10.09 -13.64
CA TYR A 2 -10.64 9.71 -13.60
C TYR A 2 -10.81 8.26 -14.09
N GLU A 3 -11.64 7.49 -13.39
CA GLU A 3 -12.03 6.12 -13.73
C GLU A 3 -13.54 6.07 -14.01
N ARG A 4 -14.01 4.98 -14.63
CA ARG A 4 -15.43 4.76 -14.86
C ARG A 4 -16.06 4.02 -13.68
N ILE A 5 -17.27 4.43 -13.29
CA ILE A 5 -18.01 3.71 -12.23
C ILE A 5 -18.34 2.29 -12.69
N SER A 6 -18.65 2.13 -13.99
CA SER A 6 -18.87 0.83 -14.62
C SER A 6 -17.68 -0.14 -14.50
N ASP A 7 -16.44 0.37 -14.31
CA ASP A 7 -15.22 -0.42 -14.16
C ASP A 7 -14.91 -0.81 -12.70
N ILE A 8 -15.79 -0.49 -11.74
CA ILE A 8 -15.57 -0.75 -10.30
C ILE A 8 -15.19 -2.21 -9.99
N LYS A 9 -15.73 -3.17 -10.74
CA LYS A 9 -15.40 -4.61 -10.58
C LYS A 9 -13.94 -4.89 -10.91
N ASN A 10 -13.40 -4.26 -11.95
CA ASN A 10 -12.00 -4.42 -12.35
C ASN A 10 -11.06 -3.85 -11.28
N ARG A 11 -11.40 -2.66 -10.75
CA ARG A 11 -10.68 -2.05 -9.62
C ARG A 11 -10.72 -2.94 -8.37
N GLN A 12 -11.89 -3.48 -8.02
CA GLN A 12 -12.03 -4.36 -6.86
C GLN A 12 -11.14 -5.61 -6.97
N ILE A 13 -11.00 -6.19 -8.16
CA ILE A 13 -10.10 -7.32 -8.41
C ILE A 13 -8.64 -6.95 -8.07
N LEU A 14 -8.19 -5.77 -8.48
CA LEU A 14 -6.84 -5.28 -8.21
C LEU A 14 -6.64 -4.97 -6.71
N VAL A 15 -7.61 -4.31 -6.08
CA VAL A 15 -7.59 -4.06 -4.63
C VAL A 15 -7.52 -5.36 -3.84
N ASN A 16 -8.32 -6.37 -4.19
CA ASN A 16 -8.29 -7.67 -3.51
C ASN A 16 -6.93 -8.38 -3.69
N LYS A 17 -6.32 -8.28 -4.87
CA LYS A 17 -4.95 -8.78 -5.10
C LYS A 17 -3.93 -8.06 -4.21
N LEU A 18 -4.05 -6.75 -4.10
CA LEU A 18 -3.17 -5.93 -3.26
C LEU A 18 -3.34 -6.30 -1.77
N LYS A 19 -4.57 -6.36 -1.26
CA LYS A 19 -4.86 -6.80 0.11
C LYS A 19 -4.25 -8.16 0.42
N ASN A 20 -4.33 -9.11 -0.52
CA ASN A 20 -3.72 -10.43 -0.39
C ASN A 20 -2.19 -10.38 -0.35
N LYS A 21 -1.57 -9.52 -1.17
CA LYS A 21 -0.12 -9.29 -1.15
C LYS A 21 0.33 -8.70 0.19
N ILE A 22 -0.32 -7.63 0.66
CA ILE A 22 0.01 -7.00 1.95
C ILE A 22 -0.15 -8.00 3.10
N ASN A 23 -1.22 -8.80 3.11
CA ASN A 23 -1.40 -9.86 4.12
C ASN A 23 -0.27 -10.92 4.11
N LYS A 24 0.31 -11.23 2.94
CA LYS A 24 1.48 -12.11 2.86
C LYS A 24 2.74 -11.43 3.40
N GLU A 25 2.94 -10.16 3.07
CA GLU A 25 4.06 -9.36 3.60
C GLU A 25 4.01 -9.26 5.13
N ILE A 26 2.83 -9.02 5.73
CA ILE A 26 2.65 -9.01 7.19
C ILE A 26 3.10 -10.34 7.80
N LYS A 27 2.75 -11.48 7.18
CA LYS A 27 3.16 -12.82 7.67
C LYS A 27 4.68 -13.01 7.58
N ILE A 28 5.31 -12.53 6.52
CA ILE A 28 6.76 -12.59 6.34
C ILE A 28 7.45 -11.72 7.40
N HIS A 29 6.97 -10.50 7.60
CA HIS A 29 7.52 -9.56 8.58
C HIS A 29 7.48 -10.13 10.01
N ARG A 30 6.33 -10.70 10.39
CA ARG A 30 6.17 -11.43 11.66
C ARG A 30 7.13 -12.61 11.84
N LYS A 31 7.43 -13.33 10.76
CA LYS A 31 8.42 -14.40 10.81
C LYS A 31 9.81 -13.82 11.11
N ASN A 32 10.15 -12.68 10.49
CA ASN A 32 11.42 -11.99 10.72
C ASN A 32 11.54 -11.47 12.15
N HIS A 33 10.45 -10.97 12.77
CA HIS A 33 10.45 -10.61 14.20
C HIS A 33 10.87 -11.75 15.11
N ASN A 34 10.39 -12.97 14.85
CA ASN A 34 10.78 -14.14 15.64
C ASN A 34 12.27 -14.47 15.50
N GLU A 35 12.86 -14.25 14.33
CA GLU A 35 14.29 -14.44 14.10
C GLU A 35 15.10 -13.32 14.77
N LEU A 36 14.67 -12.07 14.62
CA LEU A 36 15.27 -10.90 15.26
C LEU A 36 15.32 -11.06 16.78
N TYR A 37 14.21 -11.48 17.40
CA TYR A 37 14.15 -11.74 18.83
C TYR A 37 15.08 -12.88 19.25
N LYS A 38 15.27 -13.92 18.44
CA LYS A 38 16.16 -15.05 18.78
C LYS A 38 17.63 -14.63 18.78
N TYR A 39 18.06 -13.88 17.76
CA TYR A 39 19.48 -13.66 17.47
C TYR A 39 20.05 -12.33 17.98
N ASN A 40 19.24 -11.42 18.54
CA ASN A 40 19.76 -10.19 19.15
C ASN A 40 20.11 -10.36 20.62
N ASP A 41 21.22 -9.76 21.05
CA ASP A 41 21.66 -9.76 22.44
C ASP A 41 20.88 -8.75 23.30
N ASP A 42 20.54 -7.59 22.74
CA ASP A 42 19.67 -6.59 23.39
C ASP A 42 18.20 -6.93 23.19
N LYS A 43 17.67 -7.77 24.09
CA LYS A 43 16.27 -8.20 24.04
C LYS A 43 15.30 -7.04 24.31
N ASP A 44 15.65 -6.10 25.18
CA ASP A 44 14.74 -5.04 25.59
C ASP A 44 14.50 -4.03 24.46
N TYR A 45 15.57 -3.63 23.76
CA TYR A 45 15.45 -2.80 22.56
C TYR A 45 14.60 -3.49 21.48
N VAL A 46 14.90 -4.76 21.19
CA VAL A 46 14.20 -5.51 20.14
C VAL A 46 12.74 -5.75 20.47
N VAL A 47 12.41 -6.07 21.72
CA VAL A 47 11.02 -6.26 22.16
C VAL A 47 10.24 -4.97 22.00
N ASN A 48 10.80 -3.82 22.41
CA ASN A 48 10.12 -2.53 22.26
C ASN A 48 9.84 -2.20 20.79
N GLN A 49 10.79 -2.47 19.89
CA GLN A 49 10.58 -2.24 18.47
C GLN A 49 9.53 -3.19 17.89
N ILE A 50 9.62 -4.49 18.19
CA ILE A 50 8.63 -5.48 17.74
C ILE A 50 7.23 -5.12 18.21
N ILE A 51 7.05 -4.68 19.47
CA ILE A 51 5.73 -4.28 19.98
C ILE A 51 5.14 -3.13 19.17
N LYS A 52 5.94 -2.10 18.86
CA LYS A 52 5.50 -0.95 18.06
C LYS A 52 5.10 -1.37 16.64
N GLU A 53 5.93 -2.16 15.98
CA GLU A 53 5.66 -2.65 14.62
C GLU A 53 4.46 -3.61 14.59
N GLU A 54 4.29 -4.49 15.57
CA GLU A 54 3.11 -5.34 15.67
C GLU A 54 1.84 -4.53 15.87
N PHE A 55 1.86 -3.49 16.70
CA PHE A 55 0.73 -2.60 16.87
C PHE A 55 0.35 -1.91 15.55
N ALA A 56 1.33 -1.37 14.83
CA ALA A 56 1.11 -0.78 13.52
C ALA A 56 0.55 -1.81 12.52
N MET A 57 1.10 -3.03 12.45
CA MET A 57 0.59 -4.08 11.58
C MET A 57 -0.82 -4.55 11.94
N ILE A 58 -1.20 -4.54 13.22
CA ILE A 58 -2.58 -4.80 13.65
C ILE A 58 -3.50 -3.73 13.06
N LYS A 59 -3.13 -2.46 13.14
CA LYS A 59 -3.92 -1.36 12.55
C LYS A 59 -4.00 -1.46 11.03
N LEU A 60 -2.88 -1.73 10.35
CA LEU A 60 -2.87 -2.02 8.92
C LEU A 60 -3.86 -3.14 8.59
N LYS A 61 -3.88 -4.22 9.36
CA LYS A 61 -4.82 -5.32 9.14
C LYS A 61 -6.28 -4.91 9.33
N GLU A 62 -6.59 -4.15 10.37
CA GLU A 62 -7.95 -3.59 10.57
C GLU A 62 -8.40 -2.76 9.35
N TYR A 63 -7.51 -1.95 8.78
CA TYR A 63 -7.77 -1.22 7.55
C TYR A 63 -7.95 -2.16 6.34
N LEU A 64 -7.13 -3.20 6.17
CA LEU A 64 -7.30 -4.17 5.08
C LEU A 64 -8.63 -4.94 5.16
N ASP A 65 -9.11 -5.22 6.38
CA ASP A 65 -10.36 -5.92 6.63
C ASP A 65 -11.60 -5.02 6.36
N TYR A 66 -11.41 -3.70 6.33
CA TYR A 66 -12.46 -2.77 5.95
C TYR A 66 -12.84 -2.90 4.46
N GLU A 67 -14.13 -3.02 4.17
CA GLU A 67 -14.65 -3.27 2.81
C GLU A 67 -14.22 -2.20 1.81
N TYR A 68 -14.20 -0.93 2.24
CA TYR A 68 -13.96 0.22 1.37
C TYR A 68 -12.49 0.72 1.38
N SER A 69 -11.57 0.03 2.05
CA SER A 69 -10.15 0.40 1.98
C SER A 69 -9.64 0.35 0.54
N PHE A 70 -8.87 1.35 0.12
CA PHE A 70 -8.41 1.56 -1.26
C PHE A 70 -9.51 1.88 -2.29
N MET A 71 -10.75 2.08 -1.84
CA MET A 71 -11.92 2.34 -2.69
C MET A 71 -12.61 3.68 -2.37
N ASP A 72 -12.03 4.49 -1.49
CA ASP A 72 -12.58 5.81 -1.17
C ASP A 72 -12.32 6.81 -2.31
N TYR A 73 -13.24 7.75 -2.47
CA TYR A 73 -13.29 8.66 -3.61
C TYR A 73 -13.48 10.11 -3.19
N SER A 74 -12.87 11.01 -3.95
CA SER A 74 -13.03 12.45 -3.78
C SER A 74 -14.23 12.98 -4.55
N ILE A 75 -14.50 12.43 -5.74
CA ILE A 75 -15.54 12.89 -6.66
C ILE A 75 -16.24 11.70 -7.30
N LYS A 76 -17.57 11.77 -7.44
CA LYS A 76 -18.36 10.76 -8.15
C LYS A 76 -19.54 11.42 -8.87
N TYR A 77 -19.64 11.19 -10.18
CA TYR A 77 -20.71 11.67 -11.05
C TYR A 77 -21.36 10.49 -11.77
N HIS A 78 -22.52 10.05 -11.26
CA HIS A 78 -23.24 8.89 -11.79
C HIS A 78 -23.68 9.09 -13.24
N ASP A 79 -24.20 10.26 -13.57
CA ASP A 79 -24.75 10.59 -14.90
C ASP A 79 -23.68 10.57 -16.00
N LYS A 80 -22.42 10.76 -15.61
CA LYS A 80 -21.26 10.80 -16.51
C LYS A 80 -20.46 9.50 -16.47
N ASP A 81 -20.85 8.53 -15.64
CA ASP A 81 -20.09 7.32 -15.36
C ASP A 81 -18.64 7.63 -14.95
N VAL A 82 -18.43 8.62 -14.06
CA VAL A 82 -17.10 9.10 -13.64
C VAL A 82 -16.93 8.99 -12.14
N VAL A 83 -15.78 8.48 -11.71
CA VAL A 83 -15.32 8.49 -10.32
C VAL A 83 -13.84 8.88 -10.25
N MET A 84 -13.47 9.63 -9.22
CA MET A 84 -12.09 9.95 -8.89
C MET A 84 -11.80 9.40 -7.51
N TYR A 85 -11.03 8.31 -7.47
CA TYR A 85 -10.57 7.72 -6.23
C TYR A 85 -9.44 8.56 -5.61
N TYR A 86 -9.29 8.54 -4.29
CA TYR A 86 -8.11 9.13 -3.65
C TYR A 86 -6.82 8.42 -4.09
N ILE A 87 -6.92 7.11 -4.31
CA ILE A 87 -5.80 6.28 -4.77
C ILE A 87 -5.95 6.01 -6.26
N ASP A 88 -5.01 6.54 -7.05
CA ASP A 88 -4.94 6.27 -8.47
C ASP A 88 -4.67 4.77 -8.75
N ILE A 89 -5.20 4.24 -9.85
CA ILE A 89 -4.96 2.86 -10.26
C ILE A 89 -3.47 2.60 -10.53
N ASP A 90 -2.73 3.62 -10.97
CA ASP A 90 -1.28 3.54 -11.16
C ASP A 90 -0.57 3.26 -9.83
N LEU A 91 -1.02 3.86 -8.72
CA LEU A 91 -0.47 3.59 -7.40
C LEU A 91 -0.74 2.15 -6.97
N ILE A 92 -1.97 1.65 -7.19
CA ILE A 92 -2.30 0.23 -6.93
C ILE A 92 -1.36 -0.68 -7.73
N ASN A 93 -1.11 -0.36 -8.99
CA ASN A 93 -0.22 -1.15 -9.83
C ASN A 93 1.25 -1.08 -9.40
N ILE A 94 1.72 0.06 -8.87
CA ILE A 94 3.04 0.20 -8.24
C ILE A 94 3.12 -0.73 -7.02
N TRP A 95 2.13 -0.66 -6.13
CA TRP A 95 2.11 -1.43 -4.90
C TRP A 95 1.96 -2.94 -5.12
N LEU A 96 1.42 -3.33 -6.27
CA LEU A 96 1.33 -4.72 -6.72
C LEU A 96 2.66 -5.28 -7.24
N GLN A 97 3.67 -4.45 -7.55
CA GLN A 97 4.97 -4.94 -8.00
C GLN A 97 5.69 -5.69 -6.87
N ASP A 98 6.38 -6.78 -7.23
CA ASP A 98 7.14 -7.59 -6.26
C ASP A 98 8.29 -6.80 -5.62
N THR A 99 8.80 -5.78 -6.32
CA THR A 99 9.87 -4.89 -5.84
C THR A 99 9.37 -3.85 -4.84
N PHE A 100 8.06 -3.60 -4.77
CA PHE A 100 7.48 -2.68 -3.81
C PHE A 100 6.99 -3.45 -2.59
N ASN A 101 7.61 -3.27 -1.42
CA ASN A 101 7.13 -3.88 -0.17
C ASN A 101 6.24 -2.89 0.58
N PHE A 102 4.93 -3.13 0.61
CA PHE A 102 3.97 -2.20 1.20
C PHE A 102 4.13 -2.11 2.71
N VAL A 103 4.33 -3.25 3.38
CA VAL A 103 4.45 -3.31 4.85
C VAL A 103 5.69 -2.55 5.33
N ASN A 104 6.84 -2.72 4.68
CA ASN A 104 8.05 -1.99 5.06
C ASN A 104 7.87 -0.48 4.87
N ASN A 105 7.38 -0.04 3.70
CA ASN A 105 7.10 1.37 3.45
C ASN A 105 6.10 1.95 4.46
N TYR A 106 5.09 1.17 4.86
CA TYR A 106 4.14 1.56 5.89
C TYR A 106 4.80 1.73 7.25
N LEU A 107 5.61 0.77 7.68
CA LEU A 107 6.32 0.85 8.96
C LEU A 107 7.30 2.03 8.99
N ASP A 108 8.01 2.29 7.89
CA ASP A 108 8.87 3.47 7.76
C ASP A 108 8.07 4.77 7.95
N LYS A 109 6.88 4.87 7.31
CA LYS A 109 5.99 6.05 7.50
C LYS A 109 5.41 6.17 8.90
N VAL A 110 5.13 5.06 9.57
CA VAL A 110 4.68 5.06 10.96
C VAL A 110 5.80 5.54 11.89
N ASP A 111 7.04 5.11 11.65
CA ASP A 111 8.21 5.50 12.43
C ASP A 111 8.55 6.99 12.25
N GLU A 112 8.45 7.52 11.02
CA GLU A 112 8.54 8.97 10.74
C GLU A 112 7.52 9.79 11.59
N HIS A 113 6.38 9.19 11.94
CA HIS A 113 5.32 9.78 12.78
C HIS A 113 5.40 9.33 14.25
N ASN A 114 6.50 8.70 14.67
CA ASN A 114 6.73 8.20 16.04
C ASN A 114 5.62 7.27 16.57
N TYR A 115 4.95 6.51 15.70
CA TYR A 115 3.86 5.59 16.05
C TYR A 115 2.62 6.21 16.75
N ASN A 116 2.58 7.54 16.93
CA ASN A 116 1.50 8.20 17.67
C ASN A 116 0.26 8.49 16.82
N ASP A 117 0.41 8.54 15.50
CA ASP A 117 -0.64 9.01 14.60
C ASP A 117 -0.94 8.03 13.45
N ILE A 118 -0.93 6.74 13.78
CA ILE A 118 -1.16 5.65 12.81
C ILE A 118 -2.48 5.83 12.03
N LEU A 119 -3.51 6.38 12.67
CA LEU A 119 -4.82 6.56 12.04
C LEU A 119 -4.82 7.69 10.99
N SER A 120 -3.98 8.72 11.15
CA SER A 120 -3.91 9.81 10.16
C SER A 120 -3.19 9.40 8.88
N ILE A 121 -2.32 8.38 8.96
CA ILE A 121 -1.58 7.86 7.80
C ILE A 121 -2.24 6.64 7.15
N LEU A 122 -3.15 5.97 7.84
CA LEU A 122 -3.82 4.75 7.37
C LEU A 122 -5.23 5.05 6.85
N ASN A 123 -5.29 5.87 5.80
CA ASN A 123 -6.51 6.15 5.05
C ASN A 123 -6.17 6.43 3.58
N ASP A 124 -7.15 6.24 2.70
CA ASP A 124 -6.96 6.37 1.26
C ASP A 124 -6.41 7.74 0.82
N LYS A 125 -6.83 8.82 1.49
CA LYS A 125 -6.36 10.16 1.17
C LYS A 125 -4.87 10.31 1.45
N TYR A 126 -4.38 9.87 2.60
CA TYR A 126 -2.95 9.89 2.89
C TYR A 126 -2.18 8.95 1.94
N LEU A 127 -2.67 7.72 1.78
CA LEU A 127 -2.02 6.73 0.92
C LEU A 127 -1.93 7.18 -0.54
N GLY A 128 -2.93 7.89 -1.04
CA GLY A 128 -2.95 8.44 -2.38
C GLY A 128 -2.00 9.61 -2.63
N ASN A 129 -1.60 10.33 -1.58
CA ASN A 129 -0.83 11.59 -1.72
C ASN A 129 0.60 11.50 -1.18
N GLU A 130 0.81 10.84 -0.04
CA GLU A 130 2.06 10.96 0.74
C GLU A 130 2.81 9.63 0.91
N PHE A 131 2.17 8.49 0.61
CA PHE A 131 2.74 7.17 0.89
C PHE A 131 3.78 6.72 -0.14
N THR A 132 3.58 7.06 -1.41
CA THR A 132 4.44 6.57 -2.51
C THR A 132 5.46 7.63 -2.89
N SER A 133 6.73 7.25 -3.00
CA SER A 133 7.76 8.19 -3.39
C SER A 133 7.58 8.65 -4.85
N VAL A 134 8.05 9.87 -5.14
CA VAL A 134 8.10 10.38 -6.51
C VAL A 134 8.97 9.48 -7.39
N CYS A 135 10.06 8.93 -6.84
CA CYS A 135 10.97 8.03 -7.54
C CYS A 135 10.25 6.75 -8.01
N ASP A 136 9.49 6.09 -7.14
CA ASP A 136 8.73 4.88 -7.51
C ASP A 136 7.73 5.17 -8.62
N THR A 137 7.07 6.32 -8.54
CA THR A 137 6.11 6.77 -9.54
C THR A 137 6.77 7.02 -10.90
N VAL A 138 7.95 7.65 -10.92
CA VAL A 138 8.71 7.91 -12.14
C VAL A 138 9.21 6.60 -12.76
N LEU A 139 9.83 5.72 -11.96
CA LEU A 139 10.33 4.43 -12.41
C LEU A 139 9.22 3.55 -13.02
N TYR A 140 8.04 3.53 -12.39
CA TYR A 140 6.88 2.83 -12.92
C TYR A 140 6.46 3.36 -14.29
N LYS A 141 6.38 4.68 -14.43
CA LYS A 141 6.01 5.34 -15.70
C LYS A 141 7.02 5.06 -16.80
N GLU A 142 8.31 5.10 -16.50
CA GLU A 142 9.37 4.78 -17.47
C GLU A 142 9.33 3.32 -17.92
N LYS A 143 9.19 2.38 -16.98
CA LYS A 143 9.05 0.95 -17.30
C LYS A 143 7.88 0.70 -18.25
N ASN A 144 6.73 1.32 -18.00
CA ASN A 144 5.55 1.16 -18.84
C ASN A 144 5.64 1.88 -20.19
N LYS A 145 6.37 2.99 -20.30
CA LYS A 145 6.69 3.60 -21.59
C LYS A 145 7.54 2.66 -22.44
N ASN A 146 8.57 2.05 -21.87
CA ASN A 146 9.47 1.14 -22.58
C ASN A 146 8.76 -0.14 -23.05
N ILE A 147 7.80 -0.67 -22.28
CA ILE A 147 6.95 -1.80 -22.67
C ILE A 147 6.06 -1.44 -23.88
N LYS A 148 5.44 -0.26 -23.88
CA LYS A 148 4.62 0.20 -25.01
C LYS A 148 5.43 0.37 -26.30
N ILE A 149 6.67 0.84 -26.19
CA ILE A 149 7.57 0.98 -27.34
C ILE A 149 7.95 -0.40 -27.90
N SER A 150 8.27 -1.37 -27.04
CA SER A 150 8.69 -2.71 -27.47
C SER A 150 7.56 -3.57 -28.05
N ILE A 151 6.30 -3.32 -27.70
CA ILE A 151 5.13 -3.98 -28.32
C ILE A 151 4.84 -3.44 -29.74
N ASN A 152 5.15 -2.17 -30.01
CA ASN A 152 4.90 -1.54 -31.31
C ASN A 152 5.99 -1.79 -32.38
N ILE A 153 7.01 -2.60 -32.06
CA ILE A 153 8.16 -2.92 -32.94
C ILE A 153 8.11 -4.38 -33.44
N ASN A 154 7.10 -5.16 -33.05
CA ASN A 154 6.85 -6.53 -33.54
C ASN A 154 5.59 -6.58 -34.41
#